data_AF-K1RHM3-F1
#
_entry.id   AF-K1RHM3-F1
#
_cell.length_a   1.000
_cell.length_b   1.000
_cell.length_c   1.000
_cell.angle_alpha   90.00
_cell.angle_beta   90.00
_cell.angle_gamma   90.00
#
_symmetry.space_group_name_H-M   'P 1'
#
loop_
_entity.id
_entity.type
_entity.pdbx_description
1 polymer ?
#
loop_
_entity_poly.entity_id
_entity_poly.type
_entity_poly.pdbx_seq_one_letter_code
_entity_poly.pdbx_strand_id
1 'polypeptide(L)'
;EVLNYLCELLEQEDFPRSYAVEFKGPEKRFLPITGLPKKGVNQLFACAVQYPGLHPLMERYARLAMRQYEQYTNLSDEQCALPGSFAVFALGMLGQEWQQLVWDYLDLCDDEHSHLQEKFLREYVKQFGFTADTVPVFVRGVLSMQNMKYSKDYAAWMANAESLDALLEAKIHLSEIVPSGFSSDEDDDEDEEP
;
A
#
# COMPACT_ATOMS: atom_id res chain seq x y z
N GLU A 1 -12.54 -17.79 -12.72
CA GLU A 1 -13.83 -18.15 -12.09
C GLU A 1 -14.11 -17.30 -10.84
N VAL A 2 -13.39 -17.41 -9.71
CA VAL A 2 -13.71 -16.58 -8.50
C VAL A 2 -13.27 -15.11 -8.61
N LEU A 3 -12.01 -14.81 -8.99
CA LEU A 3 -11.54 -13.41 -9.11
C LEU A 3 -12.32 -12.64 -10.19
N ASN A 4 -12.68 -13.29 -11.30
CA ASN A 4 -13.53 -12.69 -12.33
C ASN A 4 -14.89 -12.30 -11.76
N TYR A 5 -15.55 -13.22 -11.04
CA TYR A 5 -16.82 -12.93 -10.39
C TYR A 5 -16.73 -11.77 -9.40
N LEU A 6 -15.66 -11.72 -8.59
CA LEU A 6 -15.43 -10.58 -7.69
C LEU A 6 -15.27 -9.26 -8.47
N CYS A 7 -14.55 -9.26 -9.59
CA CYS A 7 -14.42 -8.08 -10.43
C CYS A 7 -15.78 -7.66 -11.02
N GLU A 8 -16.53 -8.59 -11.60
CA GLU A 8 -17.86 -8.34 -12.18
C GLU A 8 -18.85 -7.78 -11.14
N LEU A 9 -18.77 -8.27 -9.90
CA LEU A 9 -19.57 -7.79 -8.78
C LEU A 9 -19.19 -6.35 -8.38
N LEU A 10 -17.89 -6.06 -8.31
CA LEU A 10 -17.38 -4.71 -7.99
C LEU A 10 -17.66 -3.69 -9.11
N GLU A 11 -17.90 -4.14 -10.33
CA GLU A 11 -18.34 -3.27 -11.43
C GLU A 11 -19.79 -2.81 -11.28
N GLN A 12 -20.62 -3.51 -10.50
CA GLN A 12 -22.00 -3.09 -10.25
C GLN A 12 -22.03 -1.85 -9.36
N GLU A 13 -22.84 -0.85 -9.72
CA GLU A 13 -22.96 0.39 -8.94
C GLU A 13 -23.55 0.13 -7.55
N ASP A 14 -24.58 -0.71 -7.48
CA ASP A 14 -25.35 -1.02 -6.26
C ASP A 14 -24.63 -1.96 -5.28
N PHE A 15 -23.49 -2.53 -5.67
CA PHE A 15 -22.75 -3.42 -4.77
C PHE A 15 -22.07 -2.62 -3.66
N PRO A 16 -22.22 -3.02 -2.37
CA PRO A 16 -21.58 -2.34 -1.26
C PRO A 16 -20.05 -2.29 -1.42
N ARG A 17 -19.47 -1.13 -1.12
CA ARG A 17 -18.03 -0.89 -1.27
C ARG A 17 -17.23 -1.33 -0.05
N SER A 18 -17.84 -1.29 1.13
CA SER A 18 -17.37 -2.00 2.31
C SER A 18 -17.99 -3.41 2.38
N TYR A 19 -17.14 -4.44 2.41
CA TYR A 19 -17.59 -5.84 2.40
C TYR A 19 -16.57 -6.77 3.07
N ALA A 20 -16.96 -8.02 3.33
CA ALA A 20 -16.06 -9.05 3.83
C ALA A 20 -15.73 -10.07 2.73
N VAL A 21 -14.50 -10.59 2.74
CA VAL A 21 -14.12 -11.76 1.95
C VAL A 21 -13.79 -12.90 2.90
N GLU A 22 -14.67 -13.90 2.91
CA GLU A 22 -14.47 -15.15 3.64
C GLU A 22 -13.94 -16.21 2.69
N PHE A 23 -12.73 -16.68 2.98
CA PHE A 23 -12.06 -17.70 2.19
C PHE A 23 -11.34 -18.68 3.12
N LYS A 24 -11.44 -19.97 2.79
CA LYS A 24 -10.74 -21.04 3.48
C LYS A 24 -10.21 -22.02 2.46
N GLY A 25 -8.95 -21.81 2.07
CA GLY A 25 -8.23 -22.74 1.21
C GLY A 25 -7.70 -23.96 1.97
N PRO A 26 -7.29 -25.03 1.24
CA PRO A 26 -6.67 -26.22 1.82
C PRO A 26 -5.30 -25.91 2.46
N GLU A 27 -4.57 -24.93 1.93
CA GLU A 27 -3.28 -24.48 2.45
C GLU A 27 -3.43 -23.27 3.37
N LYS A 28 -2.92 -23.35 4.61
CA LYS A 28 -2.85 -22.19 5.53
C LYS A 28 -1.68 -21.27 5.18
N ARG A 29 -1.71 -20.67 3.99
CA ARG A 29 -0.72 -19.69 3.50
C ARG A 29 -1.23 -18.27 3.74
N PHE A 30 -0.33 -17.37 4.14
CA PHE A 30 -0.62 -15.94 4.30
C PHE A 30 0.55 -15.15 3.72
N LEU A 31 0.33 -13.86 3.45
CA LEU A 31 1.40 -13.00 2.95
C LEU A 31 2.55 -12.93 3.96
N PRO A 32 3.81 -12.89 3.50
CA PRO A 32 5.00 -12.85 4.36
C PRO A 32 5.22 -11.44 4.93
N ILE A 33 4.16 -10.79 5.41
CA ILE A 33 4.18 -9.45 5.98
C ILE A 33 3.79 -9.54 7.45
N THR A 34 4.73 -9.20 8.32
CA THR A 34 4.58 -9.30 9.77
C THR A 34 3.50 -8.34 10.28
N GLY A 35 2.53 -8.85 11.04
CA GLY A 35 1.46 -8.05 11.63
C GLY A 35 0.15 -8.00 10.84
N LEU A 36 0.10 -8.58 9.63
CA LEU A 36 -1.15 -8.69 8.90
C LEU A 36 -2.13 -9.68 9.55
N PRO A 37 -3.44 -9.41 9.51
CA PRO A 37 -4.45 -10.33 10.03
C PRO A 37 -4.48 -11.64 9.23
N LYS A 38 -4.57 -12.77 9.94
CA LYS A 38 -4.69 -14.12 9.35
C LYS A 38 -6.14 -14.42 8.98
N LYS A 39 -6.71 -13.61 8.09
CA LYS A 39 -8.10 -13.69 7.61
C LYS A 39 -8.17 -14.30 6.22
N GLY A 40 -9.38 -14.69 5.79
CA GLY A 40 -9.61 -15.35 4.50
C GLY A 40 -9.08 -14.55 3.32
N VAL A 41 -9.27 -13.22 3.33
CA VAL A 41 -8.76 -12.33 2.28
C VAL A 41 -7.22 -12.36 2.15
N ASN A 42 -6.49 -12.42 3.26
CA ASN A 42 -5.03 -12.55 3.25
C ASN A 42 -4.63 -13.90 2.64
N GLN A 43 -5.28 -14.97 3.06
CA GLN A 43 -5.04 -16.32 2.52
C GLN A 43 -5.35 -16.39 1.01
N LEU A 44 -6.44 -15.76 0.56
CA LEU A 44 -6.84 -15.74 -0.85
C LEU A 44 -5.72 -15.16 -1.72
N PHE A 45 -5.22 -13.96 -1.39
CA PHE A 45 -4.20 -13.30 -2.21
C PHE A 45 -2.81 -13.90 -2.01
N ALA A 46 -2.49 -14.43 -0.82
CA ALA A 46 -1.25 -15.18 -0.60
C ALA A 46 -1.15 -16.46 -1.43
N CYS A 47 -2.29 -17.10 -1.71
CA CYS A 47 -2.38 -18.24 -2.62
C CYS A 47 -2.40 -17.79 -4.09
N ALA A 48 -3.20 -16.79 -4.44
CA ALA A 48 -3.37 -16.35 -5.83
C ALA A 48 -2.06 -15.84 -6.45
N VAL A 49 -1.25 -15.11 -5.68
CA VAL A 49 0.02 -14.53 -6.17
C VAL A 49 1.04 -15.57 -6.62
N GLN A 50 0.89 -16.84 -6.20
CA GLN A 50 1.76 -17.93 -6.62
C GLN A 50 1.56 -18.34 -8.09
N TYR A 51 0.50 -17.84 -8.73
CA TYR A 51 0.13 -18.17 -10.09
C TYR A 51 0.22 -16.92 -10.95
N PRO A 52 1.31 -16.73 -11.74
CA PRO A 52 1.51 -15.53 -12.56
C PRO A 52 0.35 -15.19 -13.50
N GLY A 53 -0.34 -16.19 -14.03
CA GLY A 53 -1.53 -15.99 -14.86
C GLY A 53 -2.71 -15.30 -14.15
N LEU A 54 -2.70 -15.19 -12.82
CA LEU A 54 -3.71 -14.49 -12.03
C LEU A 54 -3.32 -13.05 -11.69
N HIS A 55 -2.07 -12.63 -11.88
CA HIS A 55 -1.61 -11.30 -11.47
C HIS A 55 -2.42 -10.15 -12.11
N PRO A 56 -2.72 -10.17 -13.44
CA PRO A 56 -3.57 -9.13 -14.03
C PRO A 56 -4.99 -9.08 -13.45
N LEU A 57 -5.54 -10.22 -13.04
CA LEU A 57 -6.86 -10.27 -12.40
C LEU A 57 -6.81 -9.77 -10.95
N MET A 58 -5.71 -10.02 -10.25
CA MET A 58 -5.49 -9.47 -8.90
C MET A 58 -5.36 -7.93 -8.96
N GLU A 59 -4.64 -7.40 -9.95
CA GLU A 59 -4.56 -5.96 -10.18
C GLU A 59 -5.94 -5.38 -10.49
N ARG A 60 -6.68 -5.97 -11.44
CA ARG A 60 -8.03 -5.53 -11.77
C ARG A 60 -8.94 -5.53 -10.53
N TYR A 61 -8.89 -6.58 -9.72
CA TYR A 61 -9.62 -6.63 -8.47
C TYR A 61 -9.22 -5.48 -7.54
N ALA A 62 -7.92 -5.26 -7.34
CA ALA A 62 -7.43 -4.18 -6.47
C ALA A 62 -7.96 -2.83 -6.95
N ARG A 63 -7.81 -2.51 -8.23
CA ARG A 63 -8.26 -1.23 -8.82
C ARG A 63 -9.77 -1.02 -8.73
N LEU A 64 -10.57 -2.07 -8.85
CA LEU A 64 -12.02 -1.98 -8.70
C LEU A 64 -12.46 -1.86 -7.23
N ALA A 65 -11.71 -2.48 -6.32
CA ALA A 65 -12.04 -2.56 -4.91
C ALA A 65 -11.60 -1.31 -4.13
N MET A 66 -10.41 -0.78 -4.41
CA MET A 66 -9.81 0.30 -3.65
C MET A 66 -10.60 1.59 -3.85
N ARG A 67 -11.12 2.13 -2.74
CA ARG A 67 -11.80 3.41 -2.67
C ARG A 67 -11.53 4.03 -1.31
N GLN A 68 -11.33 5.34 -1.29
CA GLN A 68 -11.15 6.08 -0.04
C GLN A 68 -12.37 5.88 0.87
N TYR A 69 -12.14 5.81 2.18
CA TYR A 69 -13.17 5.63 3.22
C TYR A 69 -13.92 4.29 3.25
N GLU A 70 -13.56 3.33 2.39
CA GLU A 70 -14.18 2.00 2.37
C GLU A 70 -13.29 0.95 3.05
N GLN A 71 -13.88 -0.07 3.67
CA GLN A 71 -13.13 -1.03 4.48
C GLN A 71 -13.61 -2.48 4.36
N TYR A 72 -12.70 -3.41 4.65
CA TYR A 72 -13.09 -4.80 4.90
C TYR A 72 -13.86 -4.93 6.23
N THR A 73 -15.13 -5.33 6.16
CA THR A 73 -16.04 -5.35 7.34
C THR A 73 -15.78 -6.49 8.33
N ASN A 74 -14.89 -7.42 8.00
CA ASN A 74 -14.49 -8.53 8.87
C ASN A 74 -13.10 -8.34 9.53
N LEU A 75 -12.53 -7.15 9.41
CA LEU A 75 -11.34 -6.70 10.13
C LEU A 75 -11.77 -5.86 11.34
N SER A 76 -10.96 -5.87 12.41
CA SER A 76 -11.15 -4.95 13.53
C SER A 76 -10.70 -3.55 13.14
N ASP A 77 -11.18 -2.52 13.85
CA ASP A 77 -10.79 -1.12 13.62
C ASP A 77 -9.26 -0.94 13.63
N GLU A 78 -8.55 -1.57 14.57
CA GLU A 78 -7.07 -1.55 14.64
C GLU A 78 -6.35 -2.18 13.44
N GLN A 79 -7.08 -2.97 12.64
CA GLN A 79 -6.59 -3.69 11.46
C GLN A 79 -7.38 -3.28 10.21
N CYS A 80 -8.03 -2.12 10.24
CA CYS A 80 -8.81 -1.61 9.13
C CYS A 80 -7.94 -1.49 7.88
N ALA A 81 -8.51 -1.90 6.75
CA ALA A 81 -7.84 -1.90 5.47
C ALA A 81 -8.84 -1.72 4.35
N LEU A 82 -8.44 -0.94 3.34
CA LEU A 82 -9.20 -0.76 2.12
C LEU A 82 -9.44 -2.11 1.44
N PRO A 83 -10.64 -2.34 0.90
CA PRO A 83 -10.86 -3.42 -0.05
C PRO A 83 -9.82 -3.34 -1.17
N GLY A 84 -9.10 -4.43 -1.45
CA GLY A 84 -7.97 -4.45 -2.38
C GLY A 84 -6.59 -4.47 -1.73
N SER A 85 -6.44 -4.03 -0.47
CA SER A 85 -5.13 -3.91 0.21
C SER A 85 -4.27 -5.19 0.11
N PHE A 86 -4.87 -6.36 0.38
CA PHE A 86 -4.13 -7.62 0.33
C PHE A 86 -3.70 -8.04 -1.09
N ALA A 87 -4.45 -7.63 -2.12
CA ALA A 87 -4.06 -7.85 -3.51
C ALA A 87 -2.86 -6.97 -3.87
N VAL A 88 -2.90 -5.69 -3.49
CA VAL A 88 -1.79 -4.74 -3.66
C VAL A 88 -0.55 -5.24 -2.94
N PHE A 89 -0.66 -5.64 -1.67
CA PHE A 89 0.47 -6.14 -0.91
C PHE A 89 1.07 -7.40 -1.51
N ALA A 90 0.23 -8.32 -1.99
CA ALA A 90 0.70 -9.52 -2.65
C ALA A 90 1.52 -9.20 -3.90
N LEU A 91 0.98 -8.35 -4.78
CA LEU A 91 1.64 -7.94 -6.03
C LEU A 91 2.87 -7.07 -5.77
N GLY A 92 2.78 -6.07 -4.89
CA GLY A 92 3.88 -5.19 -4.52
C GLY A 92 5.09 -5.95 -3.96
N MET A 93 4.89 -7.05 -3.24
CA MET A 93 5.98 -7.90 -2.76
C MET A 93 6.66 -8.76 -3.84
N LEU A 94 6.16 -8.75 -5.09
CA LEU A 94 6.84 -9.34 -6.24
C LEU A 94 7.91 -8.42 -6.84
N GLY A 95 7.78 -7.10 -6.69
CA GLY A 95 8.78 -6.13 -7.16
C GLY A 95 8.19 -4.93 -7.89
N GLN A 96 9.05 -4.24 -8.64
CA GLN A 96 8.81 -2.92 -9.25
C GLN A 96 7.73 -2.89 -10.33
N GLU A 97 7.43 -4.02 -10.96
CA GLU A 97 6.35 -4.12 -11.96
C GLU A 97 5.00 -3.59 -11.43
N TRP A 98 4.79 -3.69 -10.11
CA TRP A 98 3.56 -3.28 -9.44
C TRP A 98 3.66 -1.94 -8.73
N GLN A 99 4.73 -1.17 -8.96
CA GLN A 99 4.97 0.09 -8.27
C GLN A 99 3.82 1.09 -8.43
N GLN A 100 3.30 1.24 -9.65
CA GLN A 100 2.18 2.15 -9.89
C GLN A 100 0.93 1.75 -9.10
N LEU A 101 0.61 0.45 -9.04
CA LEU A 101 -0.52 -0.04 -8.24
C LEU A 101 -0.32 0.26 -6.74
N VAL A 102 0.91 0.13 -6.24
CA VAL A 102 1.24 0.49 -4.85
C VAL A 102 1.10 1.99 -4.63
N TRP A 103 1.52 2.83 -5.56
CA TRP A 103 1.36 4.28 -5.48
C TRP A 103 -0.11 4.67 -5.42
N ASP A 104 -0.91 4.16 -6.37
CA ASP A 104 -2.35 4.44 -6.42
C ASP A 104 -3.06 4.00 -5.13
N TYR A 105 -2.60 2.90 -4.51
CA TYR A 105 -3.11 2.45 -3.22
C TYR A 105 -2.75 3.40 -2.07
N LEU A 106 -1.49 3.84 -1.99
CA LEU A 106 -1.03 4.74 -0.94
C LEU A 106 -1.70 6.11 -1.03
N ASP A 107 -1.99 6.59 -2.24
CA ASP A 107 -2.73 7.84 -2.46
C ASP A 107 -4.20 7.74 -2.02
N LEU A 108 -4.76 6.54 -1.90
CA LEU A 108 -6.11 6.29 -1.38
C LEU A 108 -6.14 5.98 0.12
N CYS A 109 -4.99 5.69 0.73
CA CYS A 109 -4.89 5.45 2.16
C CYS A 109 -5.15 6.77 2.91
N ASP A 110 -6.24 6.79 3.67
CA ASP A 110 -6.56 7.88 4.56
C ASP A 110 -5.83 7.72 5.91
N ASP A 111 -5.47 8.85 6.50
CA ASP A 111 -4.51 8.96 7.60
C ASP A 111 -5.07 8.56 8.98
N GLU A 112 -6.39 8.45 9.08
CA GLU A 112 -7.08 8.35 10.36
C GLU A 112 -7.38 6.88 10.77
N HIS A 113 -7.35 5.91 9.84
CA HIS A 113 -7.91 4.57 10.11
C HIS A 113 -7.09 3.35 9.65
N SER A 114 -6.19 3.45 8.66
CA SER A 114 -5.44 2.26 8.20
C SER A 114 -4.01 2.23 8.73
N HIS A 115 -3.61 1.09 9.30
CA HIS A 115 -2.25 0.83 9.80
C HIS A 115 -1.54 -0.31 9.06
N LEU A 116 -2.21 -0.97 8.11
CA LEU A 116 -1.63 -2.13 7.43
C LEU A 116 -0.59 -1.72 6.39
N GLN A 117 -0.72 -0.52 5.81
CA GLN A 117 0.29 0.05 4.90
C GLN A 117 1.64 0.24 5.60
N GLU A 118 1.67 0.59 6.90
CA GLU A 118 2.92 0.63 7.69
C GLU A 118 3.63 -0.73 7.69
N LYS A 119 2.87 -1.82 7.88
CA LYS A 119 3.40 -3.19 7.94
C LYS A 119 3.92 -3.63 6.58
N PHE A 120 3.18 -3.31 5.52
CA PHE A 120 3.62 -3.54 4.15
C PHE A 120 4.92 -2.78 3.84
N LEU A 121 4.97 -1.47 4.08
CA LEU A 121 6.14 -0.64 3.77
C LEU A 121 7.40 -1.13 4.47
N ARG A 122 7.29 -1.51 5.75
CA ARG A 122 8.42 -2.06 6.49
C ARG A 122 8.99 -3.30 5.83
N GLU A 123 8.14 -4.27 5.46
CA GLU A 123 8.65 -5.49 4.84
C GLU A 123 9.05 -5.28 3.37
N TYR A 124 8.45 -4.32 2.68
CA TYR A 124 8.85 -3.90 1.34
C TYR A 124 10.30 -3.39 1.33
N VAL A 125 10.64 -2.41 2.17
CA VAL A 125 12.03 -1.88 2.23
C VAL A 125 13.02 -2.86 2.86
N LYS A 126 12.55 -3.77 3.73
CA LYS A 126 13.39 -4.86 4.23
C LYS A 126 13.76 -5.86 3.13
N GLN A 127 12.84 -6.16 2.22
CA GLN A 127 13.06 -7.11 1.13
C GLN A 127 13.89 -6.49 0.00
N PHE A 128 13.57 -5.27 -0.40
CA PHE A 128 14.16 -4.63 -1.58
C PHE A 128 15.27 -3.62 -1.26
N GLY A 129 15.48 -3.29 0.03
CA GLY A 129 16.42 -2.26 0.45
C GLY A 129 15.87 -0.85 0.20
N PHE A 130 16.67 0.16 0.57
CA PHE A 130 16.44 1.56 0.21
C PHE A 130 17.28 1.87 -1.03
N THR A 131 16.63 1.85 -2.19
CA THR A 131 17.21 2.08 -3.52
C THR A 131 16.47 3.22 -4.21
N ALA A 132 16.95 3.64 -5.38
CA ALA A 132 16.31 4.72 -6.15
C ALA A 132 14.83 4.45 -6.47
N ASP A 133 14.44 3.17 -6.58
CA ASP A 133 13.07 2.78 -6.91
C ASP A 133 12.18 2.60 -5.67
N THR A 134 12.74 2.16 -4.55
CA THR A 134 11.96 1.86 -3.34
C THR A 134 11.81 3.07 -2.41
N VAL A 135 12.78 4.00 -2.43
CA VAL A 135 12.72 5.24 -1.63
C VAL A 135 11.48 6.07 -1.99
N PRO A 136 11.13 6.30 -3.27
CA PRO A 136 9.90 7.00 -3.63
C PRO A 136 8.63 6.36 -3.04
N VAL A 137 8.51 5.03 -3.11
CA VAL A 137 7.38 4.29 -2.51
C VAL A 137 7.36 4.49 -0.99
N PHE A 138 8.53 4.43 -0.35
CA PHE A 138 8.66 4.63 1.08
C PHE A 138 8.24 6.04 1.50
N VAL A 139 8.68 7.08 0.78
CA VAL A 139 8.29 8.48 1.02
C VAL A 139 6.79 8.67 0.89
N ARG A 140 6.17 8.20 -0.21
CA ARG A 140 4.71 8.24 -0.37
C ARG A 140 4.00 7.52 0.76
N GLY A 141 4.52 6.35 1.15
CA GLY A 141 3.95 5.58 2.24
C GLY A 141 4.03 6.28 3.59
N VAL A 142 5.14 6.96 3.89
CA VAL A 142 5.27 7.81 5.08
C VAL A 142 4.23 8.93 5.04
N LEU A 143 4.02 9.57 3.88
CA LEU A 143 3.07 10.67 3.71
C LEU A 143 1.61 10.22 3.76
N SER A 144 1.30 8.97 3.42
CA SER A 144 -0.03 8.38 3.59
C SER A 144 -0.35 8.03 5.07
N MET A 145 0.44 8.51 6.04
CA MET A 145 0.28 8.23 7.46
C MET A 145 0.66 9.45 8.31
N GLN A 146 -0.21 9.89 9.23
CA GLN A 146 0.11 10.99 10.14
C GLN A 146 1.24 10.66 11.13
N ASN A 147 1.37 9.40 11.55
CA ASN A 147 2.23 9.01 12.67
C ASN A 147 3.00 7.70 12.43
N MET A 148 3.78 7.65 11.34
CA MET A 148 4.68 6.52 11.13
C MET A 148 5.72 6.46 12.25
N LYS A 149 5.72 5.36 13.02
CA LYS A 149 6.69 5.17 14.10
C LYS A 149 8.07 4.93 13.52
N TYR A 150 9.04 5.72 13.98
CA TYR A 150 10.45 5.43 13.75
C TYR A 150 10.81 4.01 14.21
N SER A 151 11.57 3.31 13.37
CA SER A 151 12.17 2.01 13.69
C SER A 151 13.68 2.12 13.57
N LYS A 152 14.41 1.62 14.59
CA LYS A 152 15.88 1.54 14.56
C LYS A 152 16.40 0.71 13.38
N ASP A 153 15.58 -0.23 12.90
CA ASP A 153 15.89 -1.07 11.76
C ASP A 153 16.05 -0.23 10.47
N TYR A 154 15.24 0.81 10.27
CA TYR A 154 15.36 1.68 9.09
C TYR A 154 16.73 2.35 9.04
N ALA A 155 17.21 2.88 10.17
CA ALA A 155 18.54 3.48 10.24
C ALA A 155 19.64 2.46 9.92
N ALA A 156 19.52 1.23 10.41
CA ALA A 156 20.47 0.16 10.09
C ALA A 156 20.44 -0.23 8.60
N TRP A 157 19.25 -0.30 8.00
CA TRP A 157 19.09 -0.64 6.58
C TRP A 157 19.56 0.46 5.64
N MET A 158 19.39 1.74 6.02
CA MET A 158 19.85 2.90 5.23
C MET A 158 21.33 3.24 5.41
N ALA A 159 22.05 2.59 6.34
CA ALA A 159 23.44 2.92 6.66
C ALA A 159 24.46 2.37 5.64
N ASN A 160 24.28 2.74 4.37
CA ASN A 160 25.16 2.37 3.25
C ASN A 160 25.14 3.47 2.16
N ALA A 161 26.11 3.43 1.24
CA ALA A 161 26.26 4.47 0.22
C ALA A 161 25.12 4.49 -0.81
N GLU A 162 24.62 3.33 -1.23
CA GLU A 162 23.55 3.22 -2.21
C GLU A 162 22.25 3.87 -1.70
N SER A 163 21.90 3.62 -0.45
CA SER A 163 20.74 4.23 0.19
C SER A 163 20.90 5.74 0.38
N LEU A 164 22.13 6.22 0.65
CA LEU A 164 22.40 7.66 0.70
C LEU A 164 22.18 8.32 -0.66
N ASP A 165 22.71 7.73 -1.73
CA ASP A 165 22.53 8.24 -3.09
C ASP A 165 21.05 8.25 -3.50
N ALA A 166 20.32 7.17 -3.19
CA ALA A 166 18.88 7.09 -3.43
C ALA A 166 18.07 8.15 -2.68
N LEU A 167 18.42 8.46 -1.44
CA LEU A 167 17.78 9.52 -0.66
C LEU A 167 18.07 10.91 -1.22
N LEU A 168 19.31 11.15 -1.69
CA LEU A 168 19.68 12.40 -2.34
C LEU A 168 18.91 12.60 -3.65
N GLU A 169 18.79 11.55 -4.46
CA GLU A 169 18.03 11.57 -5.70
C GLU A 169 16.54 11.83 -5.44
N ALA A 170 15.95 11.13 -4.47
CA ALA A 170 14.56 11.35 -4.08
C ALA A 170 14.30 12.77 -3.57
N LYS A 171 15.29 13.39 -2.91
CA LYS A 171 15.20 14.79 -2.50
C LYS A 171 15.17 15.75 -3.70
N ILE A 172 15.92 15.46 -4.76
CA ILE A 172 15.94 16.28 -5.99
C ILE A 172 14.61 16.19 -6.72
N HIS A 173 14.03 14.99 -6.80
CA HIS A 173 12.77 14.69 -7.49
C HIS A 173 11.55 14.68 -6.55
N LEU A 174 11.62 15.37 -5.41
CA LEU A 174 10.61 15.27 -4.37
C LEU A 174 9.21 15.67 -4.87
N SER A 175 9.11 16.67 -5.74
CA SER A 175 7.84 17.12 -6.34
C SER A 175 7.16 16.07 -7.22
N GLU A 176 7.89 15.12 -7.78
CA GLU A 176 7.35 14.01 -8.58
C GLU A 176 6.90 12.84 -7.68
N ILE A 177 7.55 12.70 -6.53
CA ILE A 177 7.30 11.64 -5.56
C ILE A 177 6.11 11.98 -4.66
N VAL A 178 5.92 13.24 -4.34
CA VAL A 178 4.94 13.68 -3.35
C VAL A 178 3.56 13.90 -4.00
N PRO A 179 2.43 13.48 -3.39
CA PRO A 179 1.10 13.75 -3.92
C PRO A 179 0.81 15.25 -4.08
N SER A 180 0.03 15.62 -5.10
CA SER A 180 -0.38 17.01 -5.33
C SER A 180 -1.16 17.54 -4.12
N GLY A 181 -0.69 18.63 -3.50
CA GLY A 181 -1.24 19.20 -2.26
C GLY A 181 -0.27 19.16 -1.07
N PHE A 182 0.85 18.45 -1.19
CA PHE A 182 1.96 18.49 -0.22
C PHE A 182 3.13 19.39 -0.68
N SER A 183 3.09 19.95 -1.90
CA SER A 183 4.09 20.94 -2.32
C SER A 183 3.84 22.25 -1.59
N SER A 184 4.80 22.63 -0.74
CA SER A 184 4.85 23.92 -0.06
C SER A 184 4.99 25.06 -1.07
N ASP A 185 3.87 25.69 -1.43
CA ASP A 185 3.80 27.09 -1.87
C ASP A 185 2.78 27.83 -0.98
N GLU A 186 2.78 27.54 0.32
CA GLU A 186 2.20 28.41 1.35
C GLU A 186 3.35 28.96 2.20
N ASP A 187 4.20 29.76 1.56
CA ASP A 187 4.83 30.88 2.26
C ASP A 187 3.70 31.90 2.44
N ASP A 188 2.94 31.78 3.54
CA ASP A 188 2.10 32.87 4.06
C ASP A 188 3.03 33.98 4.58
N ASP A 189 3.69 34.68 3.66
CA ASP A 189 4.19 36.03 3.86
C ASP A 189 2.99 36.99 3.80
N GLU A 190 2.10 36.94 4.81
CA GLU A 190 1.23 38.08 5.12
C GLU A 190 2.03 39.10 5.98
N ASP A 191 3.04 39.70 5.36
CA ASP A 191 3.54 41.02 5.73
C ASP A 191 3.00 42.03 4.70
N GLU A 192 1.85 42.66 4.98
CA GLU A 192 1.62 44.05 4.54
C GLU A 192 0.81 44.82 5.60
N GLU A 193 1.58 45.53 6.43
CA GLU A 193 1.20 46.65 7.31
C GLU A 193 0.58 47.81 6.49
N PRO A 194 -0.19 48.71 7.12
CA PRO A 194 0.39 49.78 7.95
C PRO A 194 -0.31 50.10 9.28
#